data_AF-A0A4U2ZYF5-F1
#
_entry.id   AF-A0A4U2ZYF5-F1
#
_cell.length_a   1.000
_cell.length_b   1.000
_cell.length_c   1.000
_cell.angle_alpha   90.00
_cell.angle_beta   90.00
_cell.angle_gamma   90.00
#
_symmetry.space_group_name_H-M   'P 1'
#
loop_
_entity.id
_entity.type
_entity.pdbx_description
1 polymer ?
#
loop_
_entity_poly.entity_id
_entity_poly.type
_entity_poly.pdbx_seq_one_letter_code
_entity_poly.pdbx_strand_id
1 'polypeptide(L)'
;HHVVDKLAAPLVKAGDSYFGVIIPVFLITFFWSFGIHGVSVVGTVARPLWEVYLGKNGEAVASGANQLPFISPEPLYQWFI
;
A
#
# COMPACT_ATOMS: atom_id res chain seq x y z
N HIS A 1 -13.21 10.39 -13.58
CA HIS A 1 -11.91 10.05 -12.98
C HIS A 1 -11.47 11.05 -11.91
N HIS A 2 -11.37 12.36 -12.19
CA HIS A 2 -10.86 13.36 -11.21
C HIS A 2 -11.57 13.50 -9.85
N VAL A 3 -12.86 13.16 -9.72
CA VAL A 3 -13.59 13.31 -8.45
C VAL A 3 -13.22 12.20 -7.46
N VAL A 4 -13.12 10.96 -7.94
CA VAL A 4 -12.74 9.81 -7.11
C VAL A 4 -11.30 9.95 -6.63
N ASP A 5 -10.39 10.38 -7.51
CA ASP A 5 -8.99 10.62 -7.17
C ASP A 5 -8.84 11.69 -6.07
N LYS A 6 -9.64 12.76 -6.13
CA LYS A 6 -9.64 13.81 -5.10
C LYS A 6 -10.21 13.34 -3.76
N LEU A 7 -11.24 12.50 -3.78
CA LEU A 7 -11.84 11.94 -2.57
C LEU A 7 -10.92 10.90 -1.91
N ALA A 8 -10.16 10.14 -2.72
CA ALA A 8 -9.21 9.15 -2.25
C ALA A 8 -7.86 9.75 -1.83
N ALA A 9 -7.48 10.93 -2.34
CA ALA A 9 -6.21 11.58 -2.05
C ALA A 9 -5.80 11.64 -0.56
N PRO A 10 -6.68 12.02 0.40
CA PRO A 10 -6.30 12.01 1.81
C PRO A 10 -5.99 10.60 2.32
N LEU A 11 -6.74 9.58 1.88
CA LEU A 11 -6.50 8.18 2.23
C LEU A 11 -5.19 7.66 1.62
N VAL A 12 -4.92 7.98 0.35
CA VAL A 12 -3.69 7.66 -0.37
C VAL A 12 -2.48 8.27 0.34
N LYS A 13 -2.56 9.53 0.77
CA LYS A 13 -1.47 10.16 1.52
C LYS A 13 -1.29 9.57 2.92
N ALA A 14 -2.38 9.27 3.62
CA ALA A 14 -2.34 8.68 4.95
C ALA A 14 -1.77 7.26 4.93
N GLY A 15 -2.12 6.45 3.93
CA GLY A 15 -1.63 5.08 3.78
C GLY A 15 -0.13 4.98 3.46
N ASP A 16 0.45 5.99 2.80
CA ASP A 16 1.89 6.02 2.50
C ASP A 16 2.73 6.64 3.63
N SER A 17 2.13 6.81 4.81
CA SER A 17 2.84 7.27 6.01
C SER A 17 3.39 6.10 6.83
N TYR A 18 4.29 6.40 7.77
CA TYR A 18 4.81 5.40 8.71
C TYR A 18 3.71 4.58 9.40
N PHE A 19 2.67 5.24 9.92
CA PHE A 19 1.53 4.55 10.54
C PHE A 19 0.67 3.81 9.53
N GLY A 20 0.59 4.33 8.30
CA GLY A 20 -0.05 3.64 7.17
C GLY A 20 0.61 2.30 6.81
N VAL A 21 1.91 2.13 7.12
CA VAL A 21 2.64 0.87 6.97
C VAL A 21 2.55 0.00 8.23
N ILE A 22 2.84 0.56 9.41
CA ILE A 22 2.97 -0.23 10.63
C ILE A 22 1.63 -0.83 11.10
N ILE A 23 0.50 -0.14 10.90
CA ILE A 23 -0.81 -0.67 11.30
C ILE A 23 -1.17 -1.94 10.51
N PRO A 24 -1.11 -1.96 9.16
CA PRO A 24 -1.28 -3.20 8.39
C PRO A 24 -0.31 -4.31 8.79
N VAL A 25 0.98 -4.00 9.00
CA VAL A 25 1.99 -4.99 9.41
C VAL A 25 1.64 -5.63 10.75
N PHE A 26 1.25 -4.83 11.74
CA PHE A 26 0.80 -5.32 13.02
C PHE A 26 -0.42 -6.24 12.87
N LEU A 27 -1.43 -5.85 12.08
CA LEU A 27 -2.62 -6.67 11.85
C LEU A 27 -2.30 -7.99 11.14
N ILE A 28 -1.43 -7.97 10.13
CA ILE A 28 -1.00 -9.16 9.40
C ILE A 28 -0.32 -10.15 10.34
N THR A 29 0.68 -9.69 11.10
CA THR A 29 1.43 -10.53 12.03
C THR A 29 0.58 -10.99 13.22
N PHE A 30 -0.34 -10.14 13.69
CA PHE A 30 -1.33 -10.50 14.70
C PHE A 30 -2.22 -11.66 14.22
N PHE A 31 -2.77 -11.60 13.01
CA PHE A 31 -3.57 -12.71 12.47
C PHE A 31 -2.73 -13.97 12.25
N TRP A 32 -1.49 -13.84 11.78
CA TRP A 32 -0.58 -14.99 11.67
C TRP A 32 -0.31 -15.66 13.01
N SER A 33 -0.26 -14.92 14.11
CA SER A 33 -0.08 -15.51 15.45
C SER A 33 -1.21 -16.47 15.86
N PHE A 34 -2.39 -16.37 15.23
CA PHE A 34 -3.53 -17.29 15.39
C PHE A 34 -3.64 -18.34 14.26
N GLY A 35 -2.64 -18.46 13.38
CA GLY A 35 -2.68 -19.36 12.23
C GLY A 35 -3.58 -18.89 11.07
N ILE A 36 -4.08 -17.65 11.12
CA ILE A 36 -4.86 -17.04 10.05
C ILE A 36 -3.92 -16.38 9.07
N HIS A 37 -4.09 -16.60 7.76
CA HIS A 37 -3.25 -15.97 6.74
C HIS A 37 -3.48 -14.44 6.67
N GLY A 38 -2.78 -13.68 7.51
CA GLY A 38 -3.04 -12.26 7.77
C GLY A 38 -3.02 -11.37 6.54
N VAL A 39 -2.09 -11.63 5.60
CA VAL A 39 -2.01 -10.87 4.34
C VAL A 39 -3.28 -11.04 3.48
N SER A 40 -3.93 -12.20 3.53
CA SER A 40 -5.15 -12.45 2.76
C SER A 40 -6.33 -11.70 3.35
N VAL A 41 -6.38 -11.56 4.68
CA VAL A 41 -7.41 -10.79 5.39
C VAL A 41 -7.21 -9.30 5.18
N VAL A 42 -6.06 -8.77 5.60
CA VAL A 42 -5.76 -7.32 5.54
C VAL A 42 -5.69 -6.84 4.10
N GLY A 43 -5.13 -7.66 3.21
CA GLY A 43 -5.02 -7.35 1.79
C GLY A 43 -6.38 -7.23 1.08
N THR A 44 -7.49 -7.74 1.61
CA THR A 44 -8.81 -7.46 1.00
C THR A 44 -9.21 -5.99 1.09
N VAL A 45 -8.72 -5.28 2.11
CA VAL A 45 -9.04 -3.87 2.36
C VAL A 45 -7.93 -2.94 1.88
N ALA A 46 -6.66 -3.32 2.09
CA ALA A 46 -5.52 -2.44 1.81
C ALA A 46 -5.06 -2.46 0.35
N ARG A 47 -5.32 -3.55 -0.39
CA ARG A 47 -4.79 -3.76 -1.75
C ARG A 47 -5.22 -2.71 -2.78
N PRO A 48 -6.44 -2.16 -2.79
CA PRO A 48 -6.77 -1.05 -3.69
C PRO A 48 -5.82 0.14 -3.55
N LEU A 49 -5.32 0.39 -2.34
CA LEU A 49 -4.39 1.46 -2.06
C LEU A 49 -2.96 1.10 -2.51
N TRP A 50 -2.52 -0.12 -2.20
CA TRP A 50 -1.23 -0.63 -2.62
C TRP A 50 -1.08 -0.72 -4.15
N GLU A 51 -2.15 -1.07 -4.86
CA GLU A 51 -2.19 -1.09 -6.32
C GLU A 51 -2.07 0.32 -6.91
N VAL A 52 -2.69 1.34 -6.28
CA VAL A 52 -2.51 2.75 -6.68
C VAL A 52 -1.05 3.17 -6.55
N TYR A 53 -0.39 2.80 -5.45
CA TYR A 53 1.03 3.10 -5.25
C TYR A 53 1.92 2.42 -6.28
N LEU A 54 1.68 1.11 -6.51
CA LEU A 54 2.45 0.33 -7.47
C LEU A 54 2.27 0.87 -8.89
N GLY A 55 1.04 1.18 -9.30
CA GLY A 55 0.73 1.74 -10.61
C GLY A 55 1.42 3.09 -10.84
N LYS A 56 1.31 4.02 -9.89
CA LYS A 56 1.95 5.34 -10.00
C LYS A 56 3.47 5.29 -9.97
N ASN A 57 4.05 4.35 -9.21
CA ASN A 57 5.49 4.10 -9.26
C ASN A 57 5.89 3.55 -10.64
N GLY A 58 5.11 2.63 -11.22
CA GLY A 58 5.34 2.09 -12.56
C GLY A 58 5.29 3.17 -13.65
N GLU A 59 4.30 4.05 -13.60
CA GLU A 59 4.19 5.22 -14.50
C GLU A 59 5.39 6.17 -14.36
N ALA A 60 5.81 6.45 -13.12
CA ALA A 60 6.99 7.27 -12.85
C ALA A 60 8.26 6.66 -13.45
N VAL A 61 8.48 5.35 -13.27
CA VAL A 61 9.60 4.64 -13.89
C VAL A 61 9.52 4.71 -15.42
N ALA A 62 8.35 4.45 -16.01
CA ALA A 62 8.17 4.46 -17.46
C ALA A 62 8.41 5.85 -18.09
N SER A 63 8.19 6.92 -17.31
CA SER A 63 8.49 8.30 -17.72
C SER A 63 9.94 8.73 -17.46
N GLY A 64 10.79 7.85 -16.94
CA GLY A 64 12.20 8.13 -16.65
C GLY A 64 12.42 8.93 -15.36
N ALA A 65 11.49 8.88 -14.41
CA ALA A 65 11.64 9.58 -13.14
C ALA A 65 12.78 8.99 -12.29
N ASN A 66 13.62 9.87 -11.73
CA ASN A 66 14.71 9.49 -10.81
C ASN A 66 14.23 9.27 -9.36
N GLN A 67 12.98 9.62 -9.06
CA GLN A 67 12.37 9.46 -7.74
C GLN A 67 10.96 8.91 -7.90
N LEU A 68 10.62 7.93 -7.06
CA LEU A 68 9.30 7.32 -7.06
C LEU A 68 8.40 8.00 -6.02
N PRO A 69 7.11 8.21 -6.33
CA PRO A 69 6.20 8.96 -5.48
C PRO A 69 5.76 8.23 -4.20
N PHE A 70 5.79 6.89 -4.16
CA PHE A 70 5.31 6.10 -3.02
C PHE A 70 6.33 5.08 -2.53
N ILE A 71 6.35 4.85 -1.22
CA ILE A 71 7.27 3.91 -0.57
C ILE A 71 6.59 2.64 -0.06
N SER A 72 5.25 2.63 0.00
CA SER A 72 4.46 1.54 0.57
C SER A 72 3.60 0.72 -0.42
N PRO A 73 4.06 0.42 -1.66
CA PRO A 73 3.29 -0.46 -2.54
C PRO A 73 3.28 -1.91 -2.01
N GLU A 74 2.38 -2.76 -2.52
CA GLU A 74 2.20 -4.15 -2.04
C GLU A 74 3.53 -4.92 -1.94
N PRO A 75 4.48 -4.81 -2.89
CA PRO A 75 5.76 -5.51 -2.81
C PRO A 75 6.60 -5.22 -1.56
N LEU A 76 6.43 -4.05 -0.92
CA LEU A 76 7.09 -3.77 0.36
C LEU A 76 6.72 -4.84 1.40
N TYR A 77 5.42 -5.14 1.51
CA TYR A 77 4.88 -6.09 2.48
C TYR A 77 5.09 -7.56 2.10
N GLN A 78 5.34 -7.85 0.82
CA GLN A 78 5.55 -9.23 0.34
C GLN A 78 7.02 -9.66 0.37
N TRP A 79 7.94 -8.73 0.13
CA TRP A 79 9.34 -9.09 -0.13
C TRP A 79 10.30 -8.61 0.96
N PHE A 80 9.92 -7.62 1.77
CA PHE A 80 10.81 -7.00 2.75
C PHE A 80 10.35 -7.14 4.20
N ILE A 81 9.08 -7.49 4.42
CA ILE A 81 8.47 -7.67 5.75
C ILE A 81 7.96 -9.11 5.84
#